data_AF-A0A2H0PIS6-F1
#
_entry.id   AF-A0A2H0PIS6-F1
#
_cell.length_a   1.000
_cell.length_b   1.000
_cell.length_c   1.000
_cell.angle_alpha   90.00
_cell.angle_beta   90.00
_cell.angle_gamma   90.00
#
_symmetry.space_group_name_H-M   'P 1'
#
loop_
_entity.id
_entity.type
_entity.pdbx_description
1 polymer ?
#
loop_
_entity_poly.entity_id
_entity_poly.type
_entity_poly.pdbx_seq_one_letter_code
_entity_poly.pdbx_strand_id
1 'polypeptide(L)'
;MKGGDRMRVSEMLQKVLKQSRYTLREISNETGVSISTLTDWQSGRTPRDLKKLRKVAHFFGHSLHEILFGEPDPLEGHVPKEWLIEQISNGEFEIILRRKNGD
;
A
#
# COMPACT_ATOMS: atom_id res chain seq x y z
N MET A 1 -15.37 -17.73 12.07
CA MET A 1 -14.54 -16.51 11.93
C MET A 1 -14.20 -16.35 10.46
N LYS A 2 -14.67 -15.29 9.79
CA LYS A 2 -14.38 -15.05 8.36
C LYS A 2 -12.89 -14.64 8.22
N GLY A 3 -12.20 -15.18 7.22
CA GLY A 3 -10.74 -15.09 7.04
C GLY A 3 -10.18 -13.71 6.65
N GLY A 4 -10.77 -12.62 7.14
CA GLY A 4 -10.30 -11.24 6.90
C GLY A 4 -9.22 -10.76 7.87
N ASP A 5 -9.03 -11.41 9.02
CA ASP A 5 -8.16 -10.89 10.09
C ASP A 5 -6.75 -11.51 10.13
N ARG A 6 -6.35 -12.22 9.06
CA ARG A 6 -5.02 -12.86 8.96
C ARG A 6 -4.07 -11.98 8.15
N MET A 7 -2.91 -11.65 8.72
CA MET A 7 -1.83 -11.00 7.98
C MET A 7 -1.33 -11.88 6.82
N ARG A 8 -1.23 -11.28 5.63
CA ARG A 8 -0.85 -11.92 4.36
C ARG A 8 0.46 -11.40 3.78
N VAL A 9 1.32 -10.81 4.62
CA VAL A 9 2.54 -10.12 4.17
C VAL A 9 3.41 -10.97 3.25
N SER A 10 3.67 -12.23 3.60
CA SER A 10 4.49 -13.11 2.77
C SER A 10 3.88 -13.36 1.39
N GLU A 11 2.57 -13.66 1.34
CA GLU A 11 1.84 -13.91 0.09
C GLU A 11 1.84 -12.66 -0.80
N MET A 12 1.54 -11.50 -0.22
CA MET A 12 1.51 -10.22 -0.92
C MET A 12 2.89 -9.80 -1.39
N LEU A 13 3.91 -9.93 -0.54
CA LEU A 13 5.29 -9.60 -0.89
C LEU A 13 5.79 -10.51 -2.02
N GLN A 14 5.52 -11.82 -1.97
CA GLN A 14 5.86 -12.72 -3.06
C GLN A 14 5.12 -12.36 -4.37
N LYS A 15 3.85 -11.98 -4.28
CA LYS A 15 3.06 -11.55 -5.45
C LYS A 15 3.68 -10.32 -6.11
N VAL A 16 3.94 -9.25 -5.37
CA VAL A 16 4.50 -8.01 -5.94
C VAL A 16 5.92 -8.23 -6.46
N LEU A 17 6.73 -9.05 -5.78
CA LEU A 17 8.08 -9.39 -6.25
C LEU A 17 8.06 -10.13 -7.58
N LYS A 18 7.17 -11.13 -7.73
CA LYS A 18 7.00 -11.87 -8.99
C LYS A 18 6.50 -11.01 -10.14
N GLN A 19 5.70 -9.99 -9.84
CA GLN A 19 5.20 -9.03 -10.84
C GLN A 19 6.22 -7.95 -11.17
N SER A 20 7.19 -7.73 -10.28
CA SER A 20 8.26 -6.75 -10.47
C SER A 20 9.44 -7.31 -11.26
N ARG A 21 10.27 -6.43 -11.79
CA ARG A 21 11.55 -6.78 -12.41
C ARG A 21 12.74 -6.64 -11.47
N TYR A 22 12.49 -6.26 -10.21
CA TYR A 22 13.54 -5.91 -9.26
C TYR A 22 14.03 -7.13 -8.50
N THR A 23 15.34 -7.19 -8.32
CA THR A 23 16.02 -8.11 -7.43
C THR A 23 15.92 -7.64 -5.98
N LEU A 24 16.08 -8.56 -5.02
CA LEU A 24 16.12 -8.20 -3.59
C LEU A 24 17.24 -7.20 -3.26
N ARG A 25 18.34 -7.23 -4.01
CA ARG A 25 19.45 -6.29 -3.85
C ARG A 25 19.05 -4.87 -4.27
N GLU A 26 18.38 -4.72 -5.40
CA GLU A 26 17.87 -3.41 -5.85
C GLU A 26 16.85 -2.85 -4.86
N ILE A 27 15.90 -3.68 -4.42
CA ILE A 27 14.90 -3.27 -3.43
C ILE A 27 15.58 -2.87 -2.12
N SER A 28 16.60 -3.61 -1.69
CA SER A 28 17.37 -3.29 -0.49
C SER A 28 18.07 -1.94 -0.60
N ASN A 29 18.63 -1.61 -1.76
CA ASN A 29 19.30 -0.34 -2.00
C ASN A 29 18.31 0.83 -1.99
N GLU A 30 17.16 0.68 -2.66
CA GLU A 30 16.15 1.73 -2.80
C GLU A 30 15.38 1.99 -1.50
N THR A 31 15.06 0.93 -0.75
CA THR A 31 14.23 1.02 0.46
C THR A 31 15.04 1.16 1.75
N GLY A 32 16.33 0.83 1.71
CA GLY A 32 17.19 0.72 2.89
C GLY A 32 16.82 -0.45 3.82
N VAL A 33 15.97 -1.38 3.39
CA VAL A 33 15.63 -2.61 4.13
C VAL A 33 16.61 -3.69 3.75
N SER A 34 17.23 -4.38 4.72
CA SER A 34 18.24 -5.39 4.42
C SER A 34 17.67 -6.57 3.63
N ILE A 35 18.48 -7.14 2.73
CA ILE A 35 18.12 -8.37 1.99
C ILE A 35 17.65 -9.48 2.95
N SER A 36 18.33 -9.67 4.08
CA SER A 36 17.93 -10.67 5.09
C SER A 36 16.51 -10.44 5.63
N THR A 37 16.13 -9.18 5.86
CA THR A 37 14.79 -8.81 6.32
C THR A 37 13.74 -9.11 5.24
N LEU A 38 14.05 -8.81 3.97
CA LEU A 38 13.17 -9.10 2.84
C LEU A 38 12.96 -10.61 2.68
N THR A 39 14.04 -11.41 2.76
CA THR A 39 13.97 -12.87 2.72
C THR A 39 13.13 -13.43 3.87
N ASP A 40 13.35 -12.96 5.10
CA ASP A 40 12.57 -13.37 6.27
C ASP A 40 11.06 -13.17 6.05
N TRP A 41 10.67 -12.02 5.50
CA TRP A 41 9.26 -11.73 5.20
C TRP A 41 8.72 -12.61 4.07
N GLN A 42 9.51 -12.88 3.03
CA GLN A 42 9.12 -13.83 1.98
C GLN A 42 8.88 -15.23 2.54
N SER A 43 9.65 -15.65 3.54
CA SER A 43 9.50 -16.94 4.22
C SER A 43 8.36 -17.02 5.23
N GLY A 44 7.58 -15.95 5.42
CA GLY A 44 6.43 -15.96 6.34
C GLY A 44 6.71 -15.40 7.73
N ARG A 45 7.91 -14.87 8.01
CA ARG A 45 8.20 -14.23 9.29
C ARG A 45 7.41 -12.93 9.41
N THR A 46 6.66 -12.78 10.50
CA THR A 46 5.90 -11.56 10.78
C THR A 46 6.82 -10.34 10.90
N PRO A 47 6.56 -9.26 10.14
CA PRO A 47 7.31 -8.01 10.27
C PRO A 47 7.12 -7.39 11.66
N ARG A 48 8.23 -7.19 12.38
CA ARG A 48 8.22 -6.48 13.68
C ARG A 48 8.25 -4.96 13.52
N ASP A 49 8.76 -4.49 12.40
CA ASP A 49 8.92 -3.07 12.08
C ASP A 49 8.08 -2.72 10.84
N LEU A 50 6.87 -2.23 11.09
CA LEU A 50 5.94 -1.82 10.03
C LEU A 50 6.45 -0.59 9.25
N LYS A 51 7.37 0.22 9.80
CA LYS A 51 7.94 1.36 9.06
C LYS A 51 8.79 0.86 7.89
N LYS A 52 9.55 -0.20 8.08
CA LYS A 52 10.31 -0.84 7.01
C LYS A 52 9.40 -1.49 5.98
N LEU A 53 8.35 -2.20 6.43
CA LEU A 53 7.39 -2.81 5.51
C LEU A 53 6.71 -1.75 4.63
N ARG A 54 6.32 -0.61 5.23
CA ARG A 54 5.75 0.52 4.50
C ARG A 54 6.67 1.06 3.42
N LYS A 55 7.98 1.18 3.69
CA LYS A 55 8.95 1.62 2.66
C LYS A 55 8.95 0.69 1.44
N VAL A 56 8.89 -0.62 1.68
CA VAL A 56 8.83 -1.63 0.60
C VAL A 56 7.48 -1.57 -0.13
N ALA A 57 6.37 -1.44 0.60
CA ALA A 57 5.05 -1.27 0.00
C ALA A 57 5.01 -0.07 -0.96
N HIS A 58 5.47 1.10 -0.48
CA HIS A 58 5.51 2.33 -1.26
C HIS A 58 6.44 2.22 -2.49
N PHE A 59 7.56 1.51 -2.37
CA PHE A 59 8.45 1.25 -3.51
C PHE A 59 7.73 0.52 -4.67
N PHE A 60 6.80 -0.36 -4.35
CA PHE A 60 5.96 -1.04 -5.35
C PHE A 60 4.66 -0.30 -5.68
N GLY A 61 4.44 0.89 -5.14
CA GLY A 61 3.20 1.66 -5.35
C GLY A 61 1.98 1.10 -4.62
N HIS A 62 2.18 0.30 -3.58
CA HIS A 62 1.11 -0.26 -2.75
C HIS A 62 1.00 0.44 -1.40
N SER A 63 -0.21 0.47 -0.85
CA SER A 63 -0.42 0.89 0.53
C SER A 63 0.10 -0.17 1.51
N LEU A 64 0.38 0.25 2.75
CA LEU A 64 0.74 -0.70 3.80
C LEU A 64 -0.42 -1.68 4.08
N HIS A 65 -1.67 -1.20 4.02
CA HIS A 65 -2.87 -2.01 4.24
C HIS A 65 -2.99 -3.14 3.21
N GLU A 66 -2.80 -2.82 1.93
CA GLU A 66 -2.81 -3.80 0.84
C GLU A 66 -1.78 -4.91 1.07
N ILE A 67 -0.57 -4.56 1.49
CA ILE A 67 0.48 -5.56 1.77
C ILE A 67 0.16 -6.39 3.02
N LEU A 68 -0.46 -5.80 4.04
CA LEU A 68 -0.81 -6.49 5.28
C LEU A 68 -1.98 -7.47 5.11
N PHE A 69 -3.03 -7.05 4.41
CA PHE A 69 -4.33 -7.75 4.40
C PHE A 69 -4.71 -8.32 3.03
N GLY A 70 -4.07 -7.85 1.96
CA GLY A 70 -4.35 -8.31 0.59
C GLY A 70 -5.62 -7.72 -0.03
N GLU A 71 -6.15 -6.65 0.54
CA GLU A 71 -7.31 -5.90 0.06
C GLU A 71 -7.02 -4.39 0.01
N PRO A 72 -7.74 -3.60 -0.82
CA PRO A 72 -7.55 -2.15 -0.88
C PRO A 72 -7.75 -1.48 0.49
N ASP A 73 -7.03 -0.40 0.75
CA ASP A 73 -7.25 0.34 2.00
C ASP A 73 -8.67 0.98 1.96
N PRO A 74 -9.57 0.65 2.90
CA PRO A 74 -10.93 1.19 2.90
C PRO A 74 -10.96 2.71 3.11
N LEU A 75 -9.85 3.31 3.54
CA LEU A 75 -9.67 4.76 3.70
C LEU A 75 -8.86 5.39 2.56
N GLU A 76 -8.46 4.62 1.53
CA GLU A 76 -7.77 5.18 0.37
C GLU A 76 -8.69 6.16 -0.38
N GLY A 77 -8.21 7.38 -0.62
CA GLY A 77 -9.02 8.45 -1.23
C GLY A 77 -10.08 9.04 -0.30
N HIS A 78 -10.09 8.68 0.99
CA HIS A 78 -10.96 9.33 1.96
C HIS A 78 -10.42 10.73 2.29
N VAL A 79 -11.01 11.72 1.64
CA VAL A 79 -10.76 13.12 1.95
C VAL A 79 -11.64 13.50 3.15
N PRO A 80 -11.08 13.91 4.31
CA PRO A 80 -11.87 14.39 5.42
C PRO A 80 -12.79 15.52 4.96
N LYS A 81 -14.07 15.45 5.36
CA LYS A 81 -15.08 16.44 4.90
C LYS A 81 -14.67 17.85 5.30
N GLU A 82 -14.10 18.01 6.47
CA GLU A 82 -13.63 19.28 7.01
C GLU A 82 -12.54 19.89 6.11
N TRP A 83 -11.58 19.07 5.66
CA TRP A 83 -10.53 19.49 4.74
C TRP A 83 -11.11 19.85 3.36
N LEU A 84 -12.07 19.07 2.86
CA LEU A 84 -12.74 19.37 1.59
C LEU A 84 -13.52 20.70 1.65
N ILE A 85 -14.24 20.95 2.76
CA ILE A 85 -14.98 22.20 2.98
C ILE A 85 -14.03 23.40 2.98
N GLU A 86 -12.90 23.30 3.65
CA GLU A 86 -11.88 24.35 3.69
C GLU A 86 -11.33 24.66 2.30
N GLN A 87 -10.91 23.63 1.54
CA GLN A 87 -10.38 23.79 0.18
C GLN A 87 -11.43 24.40 -0.76
N ILE A 88 -12.69 23.96 -0.69
CA ILE A 88 -13.79 24.55 -1.47
C ILE A 88 -14.02 26.02 -1.08
N SER A 89 -14.06 26.31 0.23
CA SER A 89 -14.25 27.67 0.76
C SER A 89 -13.14 28.63 0.30
N ASN A 90 -11.91 28.13 0.23
CA ASN A 90 -10.75 28.92 -0.18
C ASN A 90 -10.59 29.00 -1.71
N GLY A 91 -11.43 28.31 -2.48
CA GLY A 91 -11.34 28.28 -3.95
C GLY A 91 -10.19 27.42 -4.50
N GLU A 92 -9.60 26.54 -3.67
CA GLU A 92 -8.47 25.68 -4.02
C GLU A 92 -8.96 24.32 -4.51
N PHE A 93 -9.57 24.27 -5.71
CA PHE A 93 -10.06 23.00 -6.26
C PHE A 93 -10.11 22.97 -7.79
N GLU A 94 -10.00 21.77 -8.35
CA GLU A 94 -10.28 21.46 -9.75
C GLU A 94 -11.40 20.40 -9.82
N ILE A 95 -12.44 20.64 -10.62
CA ILE A 95 -13.59 19.73 -10.76
C ILE A 95 -13.62 19.17 -12.18
N ILE A 96 -13.64 17.84 -12.30
CA ILE A 96 -13.91 17.15 -13.56
C ILE A 96 -15.36 16.66 -13.54
N LEU A 97 -16.26 17.39 -14.21
CA LEU A 97 -17.65 16.99 -14.36
C LEU A 97 -17.78 15.94 -15.47
N ARG A 98 -18.34 14.77 -15.16
CA ARG A 98 -18.67 13.73 -16.14
C ARG A 98 -20.16 13.45 -16.12
N ARG A 99 -20.80 13.47 -17.29
CA ARG A 99 -22.19 13.04 -17.44
C ARG A 99 -22.28 11.56 -17.08
N LYS A 100 -23.06 11.22 -16.04
CA LYS A 100 -23.39 9.82 -15.76
C LYS A 100 -24.36 9.35 -16.84
N ASN A 101 -24.00 8.30 -17.58
CA ASN A 101 -24.97 7.58 -18.39
C ASN A 101 -25.91 6.85 -17.41
N GLY A 102 -27.21 7.15 -17.47
CA GLY A 102 -28.19 6.54 -16.57
C GLY A 102 -28.32 5.05 -16.83
N ASP A 103 -28.52 4.28 -15.75
CA ASP A 103 -28.96 2.88 -15.78
C ASP A 103 -30.41 2.77 -16.27
#